data_AF-A0AAU6UBM8-F1
#
_entry.id   AF-A0AAU6UBM8-F1
#
_cell.length_a   1.000
_cell.length_b   1.000
_cell.length_c   1.000
_cell.angle_alpha   90.00
_cell.angle_beta   90.00
_cell.angle_gamma   90.00
#
_symmetry.space_group_name_H-M   'P 1'
#
loop_
_entity.id
_entity.type
_entity.pdbx_description
1 polymer ?
#
loop_
_entity_poly.entity_id
_entity_poly.type
_entity_poly.pdbx_seq_one_letter_code
_entity_poly.pdbx_strand_id
1 'polypeptide(L)'
;MSTIPDYNTNPGGFVGWLDGQALDALPGNKNPKLTELVELLKGKITISASQPTVLSQDQLEKLLAAYLTDPASINGGWAMGQFQGGQDAAIAAIKGMIERGEKQEPKVTSWTVSEFMLLSLSALTMDRIDDDLITTFAGVMAFQDNQRKGLRDELAEMTGELKIYGVIQSEINKVLSAASSQTFNTDFNLMDYKLYGYQSQAKFMEGTEYKLLSKMLTNSLVKKAQQDLTNAENELTRLKVKANSGSSLESLLASDLLPAAQADYDNKKLILEQVVAGQRVTVKDFLESDQKKSGALKNIEASYSYDKDNNKLGNFSTSVSDRSRPLNDQVSEKTTRLNDVSSRYNAAIEALNRFIQKYDSIMRDILGAI
;
A
#
# COMPACT_ATOMS: atom_id res chain seq x y z
N MET A 1 -6.77 -28.54 -19.59
CA MET A 1 -5.54 -27.76 -19.49
C MET A 1 -5.32 -27.41 -18.03
N SER A 2 -4.08 -27.44 -17.55
CA SER A 2 -3.75 -27.08 -16.17
C SER A 2 -4.05 -25.61 -15.93
N THR A 3 -4.76 -25.31 -14.83
CA THR A 3 -5.05 -23.95 -14.37
C THR A 3 -3.73 -23.20 -14.14
N ILE A 4 -3.59 -21.99 -14.70
CA ILE A 4 -2.40 -21.16 -14.48
C ILE A 4 -2.38 -20.78 -12.99
N PRO A 5 -1.30 -21.07 -12.24
CA PRO A 5 -1.24 -20.71 -10.83
C PRO A 5 -1.30 -19.20 -10.62
N ASP A 6 -1.92 -18.77 -9.53
CA ASP A 6 -1.97 -17.35 -9.17
C ASP A 6 -0.56 -16.83 -8.85
N TYR A 7 -0.03 -16.02 -9.75
CA TYR A 7 1.28 -15.39 -9.64
C TYR A 7 1.31 -14.23 -8.63
N ASN A 8 0.16 -13.76 -8.13
CA ASN A 8 0.10 -12.70 -7.11
C ASN A 8 0.35 -13.26 -5.70
N THR A 9 -0.26 -14.39 -5.38
CA THR A 9 -0.15 -15.03 -4.05
C THR A 9 0.91 -16.12 -3.99
N ASN A 10 1.29 -16.70 -5.14
CA ASN A 10 2.30 -17.76 -5.23
C ASN A 10 3.24 -17.56 -6.44
N PRO A 11 4.11 -16.53 -6.42
CA PRO A 11 5.04 -16.26 -7.52
C PRO A 11 6.02 -17.42 -7.77
N GLY A 12 6.47 -18.11 -6.72
CA GLY A 12 7.35 -19.27 -6.85
C GLY A 12 6.67 -20.46 -7.53
N GLY A 13 5.40 -20.73 -7.19
CA GLY A 13 4.61 -21.77 -7.84
C GLY A 13 4.29 -21.46 -9.31
N PHE A 14 4.07 -20.19 -9.63
CA PHE A 14 3.88 -19.74 -11.02
C PHE A 14 5.16 -19.91 -11.86
N VAL A 15 6.32 -19.50 -11.34
CA VAL A 15 7.60 -19.71 -12.05
C VAL A 15 7.87 -21.21 -12.25
N GLY A 16 7.67 -22.03 -11.21
CA GLY A 16 7.80 -23.48 -11.34
C GLY A 16 6.81 -24.10 -12.34
N TRP A 17 5.62 -23.52 -12.49
CA TRP A 17 4.66 -23.93 -13.52
C TRP A 17 5.16 -23.58 -14.92
N LEU A 18 5.69 -22.37 -15.14
CA LEU A 18 6.30 -21.97 -16.42
C LEU A 18 7.45 -22.90 -16.80
N ASP A 19 8.32 -23.24 -15.85
CA ASP A 19 9.44 -24.17 -16.09
C ASP A 19 8.95 -25.57 -16.49
N GLY A 20 7.82 -26.00 -15.94
CA GLY A 20 7.18 -27.28 -16.25
C GLY A 20 6.36 -27.30 -17.55
N GLN A 21 6.12 -26.16 -18.21
CA GLN A 21 5.39 -26.12 -19.48
C GLN A 21 6.32 -26.39 -20.67
N ALA A 22 5.90 -27.29 -21.55
CA ALA A 22 6.47 -27.40 -22.88
C ALA A 22 5.82 -26.32 -23.78
N LEU A 23 6.64 -25.51 -24.47
CA LEU A 23 6.15 -24.40 -25.30
C LEU A 23 5.16 -24.89 -26.37
N ASP A 24 5.41 -26.06 -26.95
CA ASP A 24 4.56 -26.66 -27.99
C ASP A 24 3.17 -27.10 -27.48
N ALA A 25 3.01 -27.26 -26.17
CA ALA A 25 1.75 -27.57 -25.52
C ALA A 25 0.92 -26.33 -25.15
N LEU A 26 1.48 -25.12 -25.30
CA LEU A 26 0.80 -23.87 -24.97
C LEU A 26 -0.07 -23.36 -26.13
N PRO A 27 -1.24 -22.78 -25.84
CA PRO A 27 -2.26 -22.44 -26.83
C PRO A 27 -1.81 -21.42 -27.87
N GLY A 28 -0.86 -20.54 -27.52
CA GLY A 28 -0.37 -19.48 -28.37
C GLY A 28 0.94 -19.80 -29.10
N ASN A 29 1.46 -21.02 -29.00
CA ASN A 29 2.75 -21.40 -29.58
C ASN A 29 2.84 -21.19 -31.10
N LYS A 30 1.72 -21.33 -31.80
CA LYS A 30 1.58 -21.14 -33.24
C LYS A 30 1.09 -19.74 -33.61
N ASN A 31 0.88 -18.87 -32.63
CA ASN A 31 0.47 -17.51 -32.90
C ASN A 31 1.65 -16.71 -33.48
N PRO A 32 1.53 -16.14 -34.70
CA PRO A 32 2.62 -15.41 -35.34
C PRO A 32 3.06 -14.15 -34.57
N LYS A 33 2.22 -13.63 -33.67
CA LYS A 33 2.56 -12.49 -32.80
C LYS A 33 3.46 -12.86 -31.62
N LEU A 34 3.62 -14.14 -31.29
CA LEU A 34 4.48 -14.58 -30.18
C LEU A 34 5.92 -14.09 -30.39
N THR A 35 6.51 -14.37 -31.56
CA THR A 35 7.87 -13.91 -31.91
C THR A 35 7.97 -12.38 -31.92
N GLU A 36 6.95 -11.69 -32.46
CA GLU A 36 6.92 -10.21 -32.50
C GLU A 36 6.96 -9.63 -31.08
N LEU A 37 6.19 -10.19 -30.15
CA LEU A 37 6.13 -9.74 -28.76
C LEU A 37 7.42 -10.03 -28.00
N VAL A 38 8.00 -11.23 -28.15
CA VAL A 38 9.29 -11.56 -27.50
C VAL A 38 10.37 -10.59 -27.93
N GLU A 39 10.52 -10.32 -29.23
CA GLU A 39 11.51 -9.36 -29.73
C GLU A 39 11.19 -7.91 -29.36
N LEU A 40 9.90 -7.53 -29.26
CA LEU A 40 9.51 -6.19 -28.81
C LEU A 40 9.96 -5.90 -27.37
N LEU A 41 9.89 -6.91 -26.48
CA LEU A 41 10.19 -6.77 -25.05
C LEU A 41 11.69 -6.92 -24.74
N LYS A 42 12.39 -7.69 -25.57
CA LYS A 42 13.81 -8.05 -25.40
C LYS A 42 14.69 -6.82 -25.18
N GLY A 43 15.34 -6.77 -24.02
CA GLY A 43 16.28 -5.70 -23.66
C GLY A 43 15.64 -4.34 -23.37
N LYS A 44 14.32 -4.18 -23.52
CA LYS A 44 13.60 -2.93 -23.26
C LYS A 44 12.97 -2.89 -21.88
N ILE A 45 12.45 -4.02 -21.43
CA ILE A 45 11.91 -4.17 -20.08
C ILE A 45 12.37 -5.47 -19.43
N THR A 46 12.34 -5.49 -18.11
CA THR A 46 12.50 -6.69 -17.28
C THR A 46 11.17 -7.01 -16.62
N ILE A 47 10.76 -8.27 -16.65
CA ILE A 47 9.53 -8.75 -16.01
C ILE A 47 9.93 -9.68 -14.88
N SER A 48 9.40 -9.45 -13.68
CA SER A 48 9.75 -10.19 -12.47
C SER A 48 8.52 -10.86 -11.85
N ALA A 49 8.65 -12.13 -11.45
CA ALA A 49 7.57 -12.84 -10.75
C ALA A 49 7.37 -12.31 -9.32
N SER A 50 8.47 -11.90 -8.69
CA SER A 50 8.54 -11.18 -7.42
C SER A 50 9.88 -10.45 -7.38
N GLN A 51 10.01 -9.27 -6.77
CA GLN A 51 11.35 -8.69 -6.61
C GLN A 51 12.20 -9.60 -5.70
N PRO A 52 13.42 -10.04 -6.11
CA PRO A 52 14.21 -9.65 -7.30
C PRO A 52 14.26 -10.68 -8.45
N THR A 53 13.40 -11.70 -8.48
CA THR A 53 13.41 -12.79 -9.46
C THR A 53 12.86 -12.35 -10.82
N VAL A 54 13.77 -12.05 -11.75
CA VAL A 54 13.47 -11.72 -13.15
C VAL A 54 13.21 -13.00 -13.95
N LEU A 55 12.20 -12.98 -14.82
CA LEU A 55 11.90 -14.08 -15.73
C LEU A 55 13.02 -14.23 -16.78
N SER A 56 13.38 -15.48 -17.07
CA SER A 56 14.24 -15.79 -18.21
C SER A 56 13.51 -15.53 -19.53
N GLN A 57 14.26 -15.47 -20.64
CA GLN A 57 13.66 -15.32 -21.97
C GLN A 57 12.70 -16.48 -22.30
N ASP A 58 13.06 -17.71 -21.94
CA ASP A 58 12.21 -18.91 -22.11
C ASP A 58 10.92 -18.80 -21.29
N GLN A 59 11.01 -18.35 -20.03
CA GLN A 59 9.85 -18.14 -19.16
C GLN A 59 8.94 -17.03 -19.68
N LEU A 60 9.50 -15.95 -20.22
CA LEU A 60 8.74 -14.87 -20.85
C LEU A 60 8.01 -15.35 -22.11
N GLU A 61 8.68 -16.14 -22.96
CA GLU A 61 8.08 -16.71 -24.15
C GLU A 61 6.92 -17.65 -23.81
N LYS A 62 7.11 -18.52 -22.81
CA LYS A 62 6.03 -19.39 -22.29
C LYS A 62 4.89 -18.59 -21.66
N LEU A 63 5.19 -17.51 -20.93
CA LEU A 63 4.17 -16.61 -20.40
C LEU A 63 3.32 -16.02 -21.53
N LEU A 64 3.93 -15.47 -22.57
CA LEU A 64 3.20 -14.92 -23.71
C LEU A 64 2.39 -16.00 -24.44
N ALA A 65 2.98 -17.17 -24.69
CA ALA A 65 2.33 -18.28 -25.36
C ALA A 65 1.16 -18.88 -24.56
N ALA A 66 1.19 -18.80 -23.22
CA ALA A 66 0.10 -19.28 -22.37
C ALA A 66 -1.20 -18.46 -22.54
N TYR A 67 -1.07 -17.20 -22.98
CA TYR A 67 -2.20 -16.27 -23.07
C TYR A 67 -2.53 -15.79 -24.49
N LEU A 68 -1.63 -16.04 -25.44
CA LEU A 68 -1.97 -15.94 -26.85
C LEU A 68 -2.87 -17.12 -27.26
N THR A 69 -3.76 -16.87 -28.20
CA THR A 69 -4.60 -17.90 -28.83
C THR A 69 -4.07 -18.21 -30.22
N ASP A 70 -4.06 -19.46 -30.66
CA ASP A 70 -3.75 -19.83 -32.04
C ASP A 70 -4.83 -19.25 -32.99
N PRO A 71 -4.47 -18.40 -33.98
CA PRO A 71 -5.43 -17.90 -34.95
C PRO A 71 -6.23 -19.01 -35.66
N ALA A 72 -5.62 -20.19 -35.85
CA ALA A 72 -6.26 -21.33 -36.51
C ALA A 72 -7.41 -21.95 -35.68
N SER A 73 -7.51 -21.65 -34.38
CA SER A 73 -8.64 -22.08 -33.56
C SER A 73 -9.85 -21.14 -33.64
N ILE A 74 -9.72 -19.98 -34.30
CA ILE A 74 -10.78 -18.99 -34.45
C ILE A 74 -11.60 -19.26 -35.72
N ASN A 75 -12.87 -19.60 -35.56
CA ASN A 75 -13.76 -19.92 -36.67
C ASN A 75 -14.69 -18.73 -37.01
N GLY A 76 -14.73 -18.34 -38.29
CA GLY A 76 -15.60 -17.28 -38.81
C GLY A 76 -14.89 -15.94 -39.10
N GLY A 77 -15.22 -15.31 -40.24
CA GLY A 77 -14.51 -14.12 -40.73
C GLY A 77 -14.65 -12.87 -39.86
N TRP A 78 -15.80 -12.68 -39.20
CA TRP A 78 -16.03 -11.58 -38.27
C TRP A 78 -15.24 -11.75 -36.97
N ALA A 79 -15.23 -12.96 -36.40
CA ALA A 79 -14.43 -13.32 -35.23
C ALA A 79 -12.93 -13.17 -35.50
N MET A 80 -12.46 -13.55 -36.69
CA MET A 80 -11.06 -13.37 -37.11
C MET A 80 -10.67 -11.89 -37.22
N GLY A 81 -11.52 -11.04 -37.79
CA GLY A 81 -11.25 -9.60 -37.91
C GLY A 81 -11.18 -8.89 -36.55
N GLN A 82 -12.07 -9.22 -35.62
CA GLN A 82 -12.00 -8.72 -34.25
C GLN A 82 -10.74 -9.24 -33.54
N PHE A 83 -10.33 -10.49 -33.82
CA PHE A 83 -9.23 -11.15 -33.15
C PHE A 83 -7.89 -10.53 -33.52
N GLN A 84 -7.71 -10.22 -34.81
CA GLN A 84 -6.58 -9.46 -35.30
C GLN A 84 -6.55 -8.04 -34.71
N GLY A 85 -7.69 -7.35 -34.68
CA GLY A 85 -7.81 -6.02 -34.09
C GLY A 85 -7.50 -5.98 -32.58
N GLY A 86 -7.85 -7.03 -31.84
CA GLY A 86 -7.47 -7.21 -30.43
C GLY A 86 -5.96 -7.34 -30.27
N GLN A 87 -5.32 -8.23 -31.03
CA GLN A 87 -3.88 -8.44 -30.96
C GLN A 87 -3.08 -7.18 -31.31
N ASP A 88 -3.48 -6.44 -32.34
CA ASP A 88 -2.80 -5.21 -32.72
C ASP A 88 -2.96 -4.10 -31.65
N ALA A 89 -4.13 -4.04 -31.00
CA ALA A 89 -4.34 -3.15 -29.87
C ALA A 89 -3.46 -3.52 -28.65
N ALA A 90 -3.25 -4.82 -28.39
CA ALA A 90 -2.35 -5.28 -27.35
C ALA A 90 -0.91 -4.86 -27.60
N ILE A 91 -0.44 -5.05 -28.83
CA ILE A 91 0.91 -4.66 -29.25
C ILE A 91 1.07 -3.13 -29.13
N ALA A 92 0.06 -2.34 -29.51
CA ALA A 92 0.07 -0.90 -29.33
C ALA A 92 0.12 -0.49 -27.84
N ALA A 93 -0.62 -1.18 -26.97
CA ALA A 93 -0.61 -0.94 -25.52
C ALA A 93 0.76 -1.23 -24.90
N ILE A 94 1.39 -2.35 -25.29
CA ILE A 94 2.75 -2.74 -24.85
C ILE A 94 3.78 -1.70 -25.31
N LYS A 95 3.72 -1.25 -26.57
CA LYS A 95 4.59 -0.18 -27.08
C LYS A 95 4.41 1.10 -26.26
N GLY A 96 3.17 1.50 -26.00
CA GLY A 96 2.86 2.68 -25.18
C GLY A 96 3.35 2.54 -23.73
N MET A 97 3.30 1.35 -23.14
CA MET A 97 3.86 1.08 -21.82
C MET A 97 5.37 1.29 -21.79
N ILE A 98 6.10 0.72 -22.77
CA ILE A 98 7.56 0.88 -22.90
C ILE A 98 7.91 2.36 -23.06
N GLU A 99 7.26 3.07 -24.00
CA GLU A 99 7.52 4.48 -24.25
C GLU A 99 7.25 5.37 -23.03
N ARG A 100 6.18 5.09 -22.28
CA ARG A 100 5.88 5.82 -21.04
C ARG A 100 6.95 5.58 -19.99
N GLY A 101 7.40 4.33 -19.82
CA GLY A 101 8.46 3.97 -18.89
C GLY A 101 9.79 4.66 -19.21
N GLU A 102 10.13 4.81 -20.49
CA GLU A 102 11.34 5.51 -20.93
C GLU A 102 11.32 7.03 -20.70
N LYS A 103 10.13 7.64 -20.70
CA LYS A 103 9.92 9.10 -20.54
C LYS A 103 9.83 9.55 -19.08
N GLN A 104 9.80 8.63 -18.11
CA GLN A 104 9.74 8.95 -16.68
C GLN A 104 11.14 9.18 -16.09
N GLU A 105 11.22 10.03 -15.06
CA GLU A 105 12.42 10.18 -14.21
C GLU A 105 12.09 9.80 -12.75
N PRO A 106 12.73 8.74 -12.21
CA PRO A 106 13.64 7.81 -12.88
C PRO A 106 12.91 6.91 -13.91
N LYS A 107 13.67 6.41 -14.90
CA LYS A 107 13.12 5.52 -15.94
C LYS A 107 12.55 4.25 -15.32
N VAL A 108 11.38 3.83 -15.79
CA VAL A 108 10.72 2.59 -15.34
C VAL A 108 10.81 1.53 -16.43
N THR A 109 11.81 0.67 -16.31
CA THR A 109 12.06 -0.46 -17.23
C THR A 109 11.88 -1.82 -16.56
N SER A 110 11.50 -1.85 -15.27
CA SER A 110 11.23 -3.08 -14.53
C SER A 110 9.77 -3.15 -14.13
N TRP A 111 9.13 -4.25 -14.49
CA TRP A 111 7.71 -4.52 -14.24
C TRP A 111 7.57 -5.87 -13.54
N THR A 112 6.52 -6.03 -12.75
CA THR A 112 6.11 -7.35 -12.26
C THR A 112 5.31 -8.09 -13.34
N VAL A 113 5.22 -9.42 -13.25
CA VAL A 113 4.30 -10.22 -14.08
C VAL A 113 2.90 -9.62 -13.99
N SER A 114 2.40 -9.33 -12.79
CA SER A 114 1.06 -8.77 -12.62
C SER A 114 0.83 -7.44 -13.33
N GLU A 115 1.77 -6.48 -13.24
CA GLU A 115 1.66 -5.20 -13.94
C GLU A 115 1.75 -5.37 -15.46
N PHE A 116 2.68 -6.22 -15.91
CA PHE A 116 2.82 -6.55 -17.32
C PHE A 116 1.53 -7.17 -17.86
N MET A 117 0.95 -8.12 -17.14
CA MET A 117 -0.26 -8.81 -17.54
C MET A 117 -1.46 -7.86 -17.59
N LEU A 118 -1.64 -7.01 -16.58
CA LEU A 118 -2.71 -6.01 -16.57
C LEU A 118 -2.68 -5.08 -17.78
N LEU A 119 -1.49 -4.56 -18.10
CA LEU A 119 -1.32 -3.52 -19.12
C LEU A 119 -1.26 -4.08 -20.54
N SER A 120 -0.96 -5.38 -20.68
CA SER A 120 -0.67 -6.03 -21.96
C SER A 120 -1.72 -7.05 -22.39
N LEU A 121 -2.43 -7.72 -21.47
CA LEU A 121 -3.33 -8.84 -21.81
C LEU A 121 -4.79 -8.52 -21.99
N SER A 122 -5.27 -7.36 -21.56
CA SER A 122 -6.67 -6.96 -21.78
C SER A 122 -7.07 -6.92 -23.26
N ALA A 123 -6.11 -7.11 -24.17
CA ALA A 123 -6.28 -7.10 -25.62
C ALA A 123 -5.85 -8.42 -26.32
N LEU A 124 -5.28 -9.42 -25.61
CA LEU A 124 -4.77 -10.66 -26.22
C LEU A 124 -5.72 -11.86 -26.15
N THR A 125 -6.73 -11.84 -25.27
CA THR A 125 -7.67 -12.96 -25.08
C THR A 125 -9.07 -12.56 -25.52
N MET A 126 -9.59 -13.15 -26.59
CA MET A 126 -11.01 -12.98 -26.97
C MET A 126 -11.88 -14.20 -26.67
N ASP A 127 -11.29 -15.40 -26.56
CA ASP A 127 -12.03 -16.63 -26.27
C ASP A 127 -12.16 -16.92 -24.77
N ARG A 128 -11.65 -16.02 -23.92
CA ARG A 128 -11.67 -16.13 -22.46
C ARG A 128 -12.02 -14.79 -21.84
N ILE A 129 -13.31 -14.50 -21.86
CA ILE A 129 -13.94 -13.59 -20.90
C ILE A 129 -14.34 -14.43 -19.69
N ASP A 130 -13.38 -15.19 -19.16
CA ASP A 130 -13.60 -16.06 -17.99
C ASP A 130 -13.18 -15.31 -16.73
N ASP A 131 -13.64 -15.83 -15.59
CA ASP A 131 -13.29 -15.40 -14.22
C ASP A 131 -11.78 -15.14 -14.04
N ASP A 132 -10.89 -15.77 -14.81
CA ASP A 132 -9.43 -15.58 -14.78
C ASP A 132 -8.98 -14.16 -15.15
N LEU A 133 -9.64 -13.49 -16.10
CA LEU A 133 -9.30 -12.11 -16.51
C LEU A 133 -9.82 -11.10 -15.47
N ILE A 134 -11.05 -11.27 -15.01
CA ILE A 134 -11.63 -10.47 -13.92
C ILE A 134 -10.82 -10.70 -12.63
N THR A 135 -10.39 -11.93 -12.35
CA THR A 135 -9.52 -12.29 -11.23
C THR A 135 -8.14 -11.66 -11.37
N THR A 136 -7.59 -11.57 -12.58
CA THR A 136 -6.33 -10.86 -12.85
C THR A 136 -6.47 -9.36 -12.58
N PHE A 137 -7.54 -8.72 -13.08
CA PHE A 137 -7.83 -7.31 -12.82
C PHE A 137 -8.09 -7.04 -11.33
N ALA A 138 -8.88 -7.90 -10.67
CA ALA A 138 -9.17 -7.83 -9.25
C ALA A 138 -7.91 -8.04 -8.40
N GLY A 139 -7.03 -8.97 -8.79
CA GLY A 139 -5.77 -9.26 -8.14
C GLY A 139 -4.80 -8.07 -8.21
N VAL A 140 -4.71 -7.40 -9.36
CA VAL A 140 -3.84 -6.23 -9.52
C VAL A 140 -4.41 -5.02 -8.79
N MET A 141 -5.72 -4.79 -8.85
CA MET A 141 -6.37 -3.74 -8.06
C MET A 141 -6.19 -4.00 -6.55
N ALA A 142 -6.34 -5.24 -6.09
CA ALA A 142 -6.11 -5.61 -4.70
C ALA A 142 -4.65 -5.42 -4.29
N PHE A 143 -3.70 -5.82 -5.14
CA PHE A 143 -2.27 -5.64 -4.87
C PHE A 143 -1.87 -4.16 -4.80
N GLN A 144 -2.30 -3.36 -5.78
CA GLN A 144 -2.02 -1.92 -5.82
C GLN A 144 -2.73 -1.17 -4.68
N ASP A 145 -3.96 -1.56 -4.33
CA ASP A 145 -4.67 -1.00 -3.17
C ASP A 145 -3.99 -1.38 -1.85
N ASN A 146 -3.48 -2.61 -1.72
CA ASN A 146 -2.70 -3.04 -0.56
C ASN A 146 -1.37 -2.27 -0.45
N GLN A 147 -0.64 -2.10 -1.56
CA GLN A 147 0.58 -1.27 -1.57
C GLN A 147 0.28 0.18 -1.21
N ARG A 148 -0.79 0.75 -1.78
CA ARG A 148 -1.24 2.12 -1.50
C ARG A 148 -1.60 2.29 -0.03
N LYS A 149 -2.36 1.36 0.55
CA LYS A 149 -2.71 1.34 1.98
C LYS A 149 -1.46 1.25 2.85
N GLY A 150 -0.55 0.31 2.55
CA GLY A 150 0.70 0.17 3.29
C GLY A 150 1.56 1.44 3.25
N LEU A 151 1.75 2.04 2.06
CA LEU A 151 2.49 3.31 1.91
C LEU A 151 1.80 4.47 2.64
N ARG A 152 0.46 4.54 2.60
CA ARG A 152 -0.31 5.56 3.30
C ARG A 152 -0.16 5.44 4.80
N ASP A 153 -0.27 4.23 5.34
CA ASP A 153 -0.14 3.97 6.77
C ASP A 153 1.27 4.32 7.25
N GLU A 154 2.30 3.90 6.52
CA GLU A 154 3.69 4.22 6.84
C GLU A 154 3.97 5.73 6.78
N LEU A 155 3.46 6.43 5.76
CA LEU A 155 3.53 7.89 5.67
C LEU A 155 2.84 8.59 6.84
N ALA A 156 1.68 8.09 7.25
CA ALA A 156 0.93 8.65 8.37
C ALA A 156 1.71 8.48 9.69
N GLU A 157 2.39 7.35 9.89
CA GLU A 157 3.29 7.12 11.02
C GLU A 157 4.47 8.09 11.03
N MET A 158 5.23 8.19 9.92
CA MET A 158 6.40 9.08 9.86
C MET A 158 6.03 10.57 9.94
N THR A 159 4.90 10.95 9.37
CA THR A 159 4.38 12.33 9.48
C THR A 159 4.01 12.67 10.91
N GLY A 160 3.37 11.73 11.63
CA GLY A 160 3.08 11.88 13.05
C GLY A 160 4.35 12.06 13.88
N GLU A 161 5.39 11.25 13.60
CA GLU A 161 6.70 11.37 14.24
C GLU A 161 7.38 12.72 13.96
N LEU A 162 7.39 13.19 12.70
CA LEU A 162 7.93 14.50 12.33
C LEU A 162 7.22 15.66 13.04
N LYS A 163 5.89 15.57 13.21
CA LYS A 163 5.14 16.62 13.90
C LYS A 163 5.51 16.69 15.39
N ILE A 164 5.76 15.55 16.03
CA ILE A 164 6.28 15.49 17.41
C ILE A 164 7.67 16.12 17.48
N TYR A 165 8.58 15.80 16.55
CA TYR A 165 9.88 16.47 16.44
C TYR A 165 9.75 17.98 16.23
N GLY A 166 8.78 18.42 15.41
CA GLY A 166 8.48 19.84 15.19
C GLY A 166 8.03 20.57 16.45
N VAL A 167 7.20 19.93 17.29
CA VAL A 167 6.82 20.45 18.61
C VAL A 167 8.04 20.59 19.52
N ILE A 168 8.86 19.53 19.63
CA ILE A 168 10.10 19.55 20.45
C ILE A 168 11.02 20.69 20.00
N GLN A 169 11.26 20.80 18.69
CA GLN A 169 12.14 21.83 18.12
C GLN A 169 11.59 23.25 18.35
N SER A 170 10.27 23.44 18.25
CA SER A 170 9.60 24.70 18.54
C SER A 170 9.81 25.12 20.00
N GLU A 171 9.63 24.21 20.95
CA GLU A 171 9.85 24.49 22.38
C GLU A 171 11.32 24.78 22.69
N ILE A 172 12.27 24.04 22.11
CA ILE A 172 13.70 24.33 22.24
C ILE A 172 14.03 25.72 21.69
N ASN A 173 13.50 26.08 20.51
CA ASN A 173 13.74 27.37 19.87
C ASN A 173 13.13 28.54 20.66
N LYS A 174 12.00 28.34 21.34
CA LYS A 174 11.44 29.34 22.27
C LYS A 174 12.42 29.65 23.40
N VAL A 175 13.00 28.63 24.01
CA VAL A 175 14.00 28.79 25.10
C VAL A 175 15.28 29.43 24.57
N LEU A 176 15.78 29.03 23.40
CA LEU A 176 16.97 29.63 22.77
C LEU A 176 16.77 31.11 22.41
N SER A 177 15.53 31.49 22.07
CA SER A 177 15.18 32.86 21.69
C SER A 177 14.90 33.77 22.90
N ALA A 178 14.60 33.19 24.06
CA ALA A 178 14.41 33.91 25.31
C ALA A 178 15.78 34.29 25.93
N ALA A 179 16.00 35.57 26.22
CA ALA A 179 17.30 36.08 26.65
C ALA A 179 17.86 35.38 27.92
N SER A 180 19.15 34.99 27.82
CA SER A 180 20.11 34.51 28.83
C SER A 180 19.59 34.21 30.24
N SER A 181 19.02 33.02 30.43
CA SER A 181 18.92 32.26 31.71
C SER A 181 17.93 31.10 31.64
N GLN A 182 17.16 30.97 30.55
CA GLN A 182 16.16 29.93 30.46
C GLN A 182 16.76 28.54 30.23
N THR A 183 16.10 27.56 30.84
CA THR A 183 16.49 26.15 30.81
C THR A 183 15.34 25.36 30.21
N PHE A 184 15.64 24.58 29.17
CA PHE A 184 14.70 23.65 28.60
C PHE A 184 14.64 22.40 29.48
N ASN A 185 13.45 22.04 29.97
CA ASN A 185 13.25 20.82 30.74
C ASN A 185 12.69 19.71 29.83
N THR A 186 13.32 18.54 29.87
CA THR A 186 12.92 17.40 29.06
C THR A 186 11.67 16.68 29.60
N ASP A 187 11.17 17.05 30.78
CA ASP A 187 9.91 16.57 31.37
C ASP A 187 8.63 17.15 30.71
N PHE A 188 8.81 17.99 29.69
CA PHE A 188 7.75 18.56 28.88
C PHE A 188 6.83 17.46 28.32
N ASN A 189 5.53 17.60 28.53
CA ASN A 189 4.55 16.56 28.20
C ASN A 189 4.14 16.63 26.73
N LEU A 190 4.50 15.61 25.95
CA LEU A 190 4.11 15.45 24.55
C LEU A 190 2.71 14.88 24.36
N MET A 191 2.02 14.44 25.42
CA MET A 191 0.63 13.93 25.34
C MET A 191 -0.43 15.04 25.33
N ASP A 192 -0.04 16.31 25.42
CA ASP A 192 -1.01 17.41 25.33
C ASP A 192 -1.51 17.58 23.89
N TYR A 193 -2.78 17.24 23.67
CA TYR A 193 -3.44 17.30 22.37
C TYR A 193 -3.41 18.69 21.72
N LYS A 194 -3.30 19.76 22.53
CA LYS A 194 -3.26 21.15 22.03
C LYS A 194 -1.98 21.45 21.26
N LEU A 195 -0.89 20.75 21.55
CA LEU A 195 0.40 20.92 20.86
C LEU A 195 0.31 20.60 19.36
N TYR A 196 -0.64 19.75 18.99
CA TYR A 196 -0.81 19.26 17.62
C TYR A 196 -2.05 19.87 16.94
N GLY A 197 -2.75 20.79 17.60
CA GLY A 197 -3.93 21.50 17.07
C GLY A 197 -5.24 20.71 17.17
N TYR A 198 -5.33 19.66 17.99
CA TYR A 198 -6.58 18.93 18.18
C TYR A 198 -7.56 19.71 19.06
N GLN A 199 -8.86 19.52 18.80
CA GLN A 199 -9.94 20.15 19.55
C GLN A 199 -10.27 19.43 20.86
N SER A 200 -9.96 18.13 20.96
CA SER A 200 -10.24 17.30 22.13
C SER A 200 -9.30 16.12 22.24
N GLN A 201 -9.22 15.54 23.44
CA GLN A 201 -8.47 14.31 23.72
C GLN A 201 -8.93 13.14 22.84
N ALA A 202 -10.24 12.96 22.72
CA ALA A 202 -10.83 11.92 21.85
C ALA A 202 -10.33 12.06 20.40
N LYS A 203 -10.28 13.28 19.85
CA LYS A 203 -9.77 13.53 18.50
C LYS A 203 -8.27 13.32 18.36
N PHE A 204 -7.49 13.64 19.38
CA PHE A 204 -6.07 13.33 19.41
C PHE A 204 -5.80 11.83 19.44
N MET A 205 -6.60 11.06 20.16
CA MET A 205 -6.46 9.60 20.23
C MET A 205 -6.76 8.88 18.91
N GLU A 206 -7.46 9.54 17.99
CA GLU A 206 -7.66 9.09 16.60
C GLU A 206 -6.44 9.41 15.71
N GLY A 207 -5.56 10.34 16.13
CA GLY A 207 -4.40 10.84 15.39
C GLY A 207 -3.18 9.92 15.40
N THR A 208 -2.24 10.15 14.48
CA THR A 208 -1.02 9.31 14.36
C THR A 208 0.02 9.64 15.42
N GLU A 209 0.02 10.86 15.94
CA GLU A 209 0.88 11.33 17.02
C GLU A 209 0.58 10.55 18.31
N TYR A 210 -0.71 10.42 18.67
CA TYR A 210 -1.10 9.59 19.82
C TYR A 210 -0.76 8.11 19.59
N LYS A 211 -1.02 7.57 18.40
CA LYS A 211 -0.68 6.16 18.10
C LYS A 211 0.81 5.88 18.31
N LEU A 212 1.69 6.84 18.04
CA LEU A 212 3.12 6.71 18.32
C LEU A 212 3.43 6.88 19.82
N LEU A 213 2.97 7.98 20.43
CA LEU A 213 3.28 8.28 21.84
C LEU A 213 2.71 7.24 22.80
N SER A 214 1.55 6.67 22.49
CA SER A 214 0.90 5.65 23.32
C SER A 214 1.71 4.35 23.43
N LYS A 215 2.60 4.06 22.47
CA LYS A 215 3.56 2.93 22.55
C LYS A 215 4.61 3.14 23.65
N MET A 216 4.81 4.38 24.07
CA MET A 216 5.79 4.80 25.08
C MET A 216 5.17 4.90 26.47
N LEU A 217 3.85 4.68 26.59
CA LEU A 217 3.17 4.62 27.87
C LEU A 217 3.48 3.31 28.58
N THR A 218 4.10 3.41 29.75
CA THR A 218 4.49 2.25 30.56
C THR A 218 3.44 1.82 31.58
N ASN A 219 2.41 2.65 31.80
CA ASN A 219 1.36 2.43 32.79
C ASN A 219 0.55 1.16 32.50
N SER A 220 0.47 0.25 33.47
CA SER A 220 -0.25 -1.03 33.33
C SER A 220 -1.75 -0.87 33.08
N LEU A 221 -2.37 0.18 33.65
CA LEU A 221 -3.80 0.47 33.44
C LEU A 221 -4.06 0.92 32.01
N VAL A 222 -3.15 1.71 31.43
CA VAL A 222 -3.23 2.12 30.01
C VAL A 222 -3.11 0.90 29.11
N LYS A 223 -2.08 0.06 29.33
CA LYS A 223 -1.87 -1.15 28.54
C LYS A 223 -3.08 -2.09 28.59
N LYS A 224 -3.68 -2.25 29.77
CA LYS A 224 -4.90 -3.02 29.94
C LYS A 224 -6.07 -2.41 29.17
N ALA A 225 -6.30 -1.11 29.31
CA ALA A 225 -7.38 -0.42 28.61
C ALA A 225 -7.21 -0.46 27.08
N GLN A 226 -5.97 -0.36 26.57
CA GLN A 226 -5.65 -0.54 25.15
C GLN A 226 -6.00 -1.96 24.68
N GLN A 227 -5.56 -2.98 25.43
CA GLN A 227 -5.85 -4.37 25.09
C GLN A 227 -7.36 -4.67 25.13
N ASP A 228 -8.07 -4.17 26.15
CA ASP A 228 -9.52 -4.35 26.28
C ASP A 228 -10.26 -3.70 25.09
N LEU A 229 -9.83 -2.51 24.66
CA LEU A 229 -10.38 -1.84 23.48
C LEU A 229 -10.10 -2.63 22.20
N THR A 230 -8.87 -3.12 22.01
CA THR A 230 -8.51 -3.97 20.86
C THR A 230 -9.34 -5.25 20.82
N ASN A 231 -9.59 -5.88 21.98
CA ASN A 231 -10.43 -7.07 22.06
C ASN A 231 -11.89 -6.77 21.68
N ALA A 232 -12.45 -5.65 22.15
CA ALA A 232 -13.80 -5.21 21.80
C ALA A 232 -13.92 -4.86 20.30
N GLU A 233 -12.91 -4.19 19.73
CA GLU A 233 -12.84 -3.87 18.29
C GLU A 233 -12.78 -5.13 17.43
N ASN A 234 -11.98 -6.12 17.83
CA ASN A 234 -11.87 -7.40 17.15
C ASN A 234 -13.21 -8.16 17.17
N GLU A 235 -13.91 -8.20 18.30
CA GLU A 235 -15.21 -8.85 18.39
C GLU A 235 -16.28 -8.12 17.56
N LEU A 236 -16.31 -6.78 17.64
CA LEU A 236 -17.21 -5.97 16.81
C LEU A 236 -16.96 -6.21 15.32
N THR A 237 -15.70 -6.27 14.90
CA THR A 237 -15.32 -6.56 13.51
C THR A 237 -15.74 -7.97 13.11
N ARG A 238 -15.51 -8.97 13.97
CA ARG A 238 -15.93 -10.36 13.74
C ARG A 238 -17.45 -10.45 13.54
N LEU A 239 -18.24 -9.78 14.38
CA LEU A 239 -19.69 -9.77 14.27
C LEU A 239 -20.18 -9.04 13.01
N LYS A 240 -19.55 -7.93 12.64
CA LYS A 240 -19.87 -7.22 11.37
C LYS A 240 -19.63 -8.10 10.15
N VAL A 241 -18.52 -8.84 10.11
CA VAL A 241 -18.23 -9.78 9.02
C VAL A 241 -19.26 -10.90 8.96
N LYS A 242 -19.63 -11.49 10.10
CA LYS A 242 -20.65 -12.56 10.18
C LYS A 242 -22.06 -12.09 9.83
N ALA A 243 -22.45 -10.89 10.26
CA ALA A 243 -23.74 -10.31 9.90
C ALA A 243 -23.88 -10.06 8.39
N ASN A 244 -22.76 -9.86 7.68
CA ASN A 244 -22.73 -9.62 6.25
C ASN A 244 -22.64 -10.91 5.41
N SER A 245 -22.55 -12.10 6.01
CA SER A 245 -22.33 -13.36 5.28
C SER A 245 -23.61 -14.04 4.77
N GLY A 246 -24.69 -13.28 4.54
CA GLY A 246 -25.94 -13.78 3.95
C GLY A 246 -27.00 -14.21 4.98
N SER A 247 -27.90 -15.13 4.59
CA SER A 247 -29.14 -15.48 5.30
C SER A 247 -29.03 -16.73 6.21
N SER A 248 -27.87 -16.94 6.85
CA SER A 248 -27.68 -18.03 7.81
C SER A 248 -28.23 -17.66 9.21
N LEU A 249 -28.57 -18.67 10.02
CA LEU A 249 -28.92 -18.48 11.44
C LEU A 249 -27.81 -17.73 12.19
N GLU A 250 -26.55 -18.01 11.86
CA GLU A 250 -25.38 -17.33 12.44
C GLU A 250 -25.32 -15.84 12.12
N SER A 251 -25.75 -15.44 10.92
CA SER A 251 -25.81 -14.04 10.50
C SER A 251 -26.88 -13.26 11.26
N LEU A 252 -28.05 -13.86 11.48
CA LEU A 252 -29.12 -13.28 12.30
C LEU A 252 -28.67 -13.09 13.75
N LEU A 253 -28.08 -14.13 14.36
CA LEU A 253 -27.55 -14.07 15.72
C LEU A 253 -26.42 -13.02 15.85
N ALA A 254 -25.54 -12.92 14.86
CA ALA A 254 -24.49 -11.89 14.85
C ALA A 254 -25.09 -10.48 14.77
N SER A 255 -26.14 -10.30 13.96
CA SER A 255 -26.85 -9.02 13.81
C SER A 255 -27.52 -8.58 15.12
N ASP A 256 -28.11 -9.51 15.87
CA ASP A 256 -28.72 -9.22 17.17
C ASP A 256 -27.70 -8.82 18.25
N LEU A 257 -26.46 -9.33 18.14
CA LEU A 257 -25.36 -9.03 19.07
C LEU A 257 -24.59 -7.74 18.73
N LEU A 258 -24.71 -7.21 17.51
CA LEU A 258 -24.01 -6.01 17.06
C LEU A 258 -24.22 -4.78 17.96
N PRO A 259 -25.45 -4.45 18.40
CA PRO A 259 -25.67 -3.29 19.27
C PRO A 259 -24.95 -3.42 20.61
N ALA A 260 -24.92 -4.62 21.20
CA ALA A 260 -24.24 -4.87 22.46
C ALA A 260 -22.71 -4.78 22.31
N ALA A 261 -22.16 -5.33 21.22
CA ALA A 261 -20.73 -5.23 20.92
C ALA A 261 -20.30 -3.78 20.61
N GLN A 262 -21.15 -3.00 19.94
CA GLN A 262 -20.90 -1.58 19.70
C GLN A 262 -20.90 -0.79 21.02
N ALA A 263 -21.86 -1.05 21.91
CA ALA A 263 -21.91 -0.42 23.22
C ALA A 263 -20.70 -0.78 24.11
N ASP A 264 -20.23 -2.03 24.08
CA ASP A 264 -19.01 -2.43 24.79
C ASP A 264 -17.79 -1.69 24.22
N TYR A 265 -17.61 -1.66 22.90
CA TYR A 265 -16.54 -0.91 22.24
C TYR A 265 -16.55 0.57 22.65
N ASP A 266 -17.71 1.24 22.60
CA ASP A 266 -17.83 2.66 22.96
C ASP A 266 -17.50 2.89 24.45
N ASN A 267 -17.91 1.98 25.33
CA ASN A 267 -17.55 2.02 26.75
C ASN A 267 -16.04 1.82 26.98
N LYS A 268 -15.41 0.85 26.30
CA LYS A 268 -13.95 0.64 26.37
C LYS A 268 -13.19 1.85 25.84
N LYS A 269 -13.70 2.50 24.79
CA LYS A 269 -13.12 3.73 24.24
C LYS A 269 -13.12 4.86 25.28
N LEU A 270 -14.26 5.09 25.95
CA LEU A 270 -14.39 6.09 27.01
C LEU A 270 -13.46 5.80 28.21
N ILE A 271 -13.34 4.54 28.62
CA ILE A 271 -12.41 4.14 29.70
C ILE A 271 -10.96 4.46 29.30
N LEU A 272 -10.56 4.11 28.07
CA LEU A 272 -9.22 4.42 27.59
C LEU A 272 -8.98 5.94 27.58
N GLU A 273 -9.93 6.73 27.08
CA GLU A 273 -9.83 8.20 27.08
C GLU A 273 -9.60 8.77 28.48
N GLN A 274 -10.34 8.29 29.48
CA GLN A 274 -10.19 8.71 30.88
C GLN A 274 -8.83 8.31 31.48
N VAL A 275 -8.40 7.06 31.25
CA VAL A 275 -7.13 6.55 31.79
C VAL A 275 -5.94 7.28 31.17
N VAL A 276 -6.03 7.62 29.89
CA VAL A 276 -4.99 8.34 29.14
C VAL A 276 -4.91 9.82 29.53
N ALA A 277 -6.02 10.46 29.90
CA ALA A 277 -6.04 11.89 30.23
C ALA A 277 -5.08 12.28 31.36
N GLY A 278 -4.74 11.35 32.27
CA GLY A 278 -3.76 11.54 33.34
C GLY A 278 -2.33 11.13 33.01
N GLN A 279 -2.07 10.64 31.80
CA GLN A 279 -0.76 10.10 31.42
C GLN A 279 0.12 11.15 30.75
N ARG A 280 1.43 10.91 30.82
CA ARG A 280 2.44 11.78 30.24
C ARG A 280 3.47 10.93 29.51
N VAL A 281 3.92 11.46 28.38
CA VAL A 281 5.13 11.02 27.68
C VAL A 281 6.00 12.25 27.60
N THR A 282 7.15 12.22 28.23
CA THR A 282 8.06 13.36 28.24
C THR A 282 8.88 13.42 26.96
N VAL A 283 9.52 14.56 26.68
CA VAL A 283 10.49 14.68 25.58
C VAL A 283 11.61 13.67 25.76
N LYS A 284 12.07 13.46 26.99
CA LYS A 284 13.07 12.44 27.28
C LYS A 284 12.58 11.03 26.93
N ASP A 285 11.40 10.64 27.41
CA ASP A 285 10.81 9.32 27.11
C ASP A 285 10.72 9.09 25.59
N PHE A 286 10.27 10.12 24.85
CA PHE A 286 10.15 10.04 23.40
C PHE A 286 11.51 9.89 22.71
N LEU A 287 12.50 10.72 23.06
CA LEU A 287 13.81 10.69 22.41
C LEU A 287 14.59 9.42 22.73
N GLU A 288 14.48 8.87 23.94
CA GLU A 288 15.16 7.64 24.36
C GLU A 288 14.46 6.34 23.89
N SER A 289 13.19 6.42 23.48
CA SER A 289 12.45 5.26 22.99
C SER A 289 12.94 4.72 21.63
N ASP A 290 12.94 3.40 21.49
CA ASP A 290 13.20 2.69 20.23
C ASP A 290 11.92 2.43 19.40
N GLN A 291 10.74 2.75 19.94
CA GLN A 291 9.44 2.51 19.33
C GLN A 291 9.08 3.51 18.20
N LYS A 292 10.10 4.10 17.56
CA LYS A 292 9.97 5.15 16.52
C LYS A 292 10.98 4.95 15.39
N LYS A 293 10.70 5.47 14.19
CA LYS A 293 11.48 5.21 12.97
C LYS A 293 12.86 5.88 13.00
N SER A 294 12.99 7.03 13.67
CA SER A 294 14.28 7.74 13.86
C SER A 294 15.24 7.07 14.86
N GLY A 295 14.77 6.04 15.56
CA GLY A 295 15.53 5.30 16.57
C GLY A 295 15.77 6.07 17.87
N ALA A 296 16.40 5.42 18.85
CA ALA A 296 16.68 6.01 20.16
C ALA A 296 17.88 6.96 20.14
N LEU A 297 17.76 8.09 20.84
CA LEU A 297 18.88 8.90 21.29
C LEU A 297 19.32 8.43 22.68
N LYS A 298 20.61 8.60 22.99
CA LYS A 298 21.20 8.22 24.29
C LYS A 298 21.69 9.46 25.01
N ASN A 299 21.84 9.34 26.34
CA ASN A 299 22.42 10.35 27.21
C ASN A 299 21.62 11.66 27.23
N ILE A 300 20.29 11.57 27.29
CA ILE A 300 19.44 12.76 27.38
C ILE A 300 19.44 13.27 28.82
N GLU A 301 20.04 14.45 29.04
CA GLU A 301 20.02 15.16 30.33
C GLU A 301 18.57 15.56 30.70
N ALA A 302 18.28 15.69 32.00
CA ALA A 302 16.96 16.10 32.47
C ALA A 302 16.62 17.53 32.00
N SER A 303 17.62 18.39 31.86
CA SER A 303 17.45 19.76 31.40
C SER A 303 18.69 20.28 30.67
N TYR A 304 18.48 21.29 29.82
CA TYR A 304 19.53 21.93 29.04
C TYR A 304 19.41 23.45 29.17
N SER A 305 20.40 24.07 29.81
CA SER A 305 20.48 25.52 29.96
C SER A 305 21.20 26.16 28.78
N TYR A 306 20.76 27.36 28.40
CA TYR A 306 21.52 28.20 27.49
C TYR A 306 22.75 28.77 28.19
N ASP A 307 23.91 28.65 27.53
CA ASP A 307 25.18 29.23 27.96
C ASP A 307 25.87 29.83 26.72
N LYS A 308 26.50 31.01 26.85
CA LYS A 308 27.12 31.72 25.73
C LYS A 308 28.45 31.08 25.30
N ASP A 309 29.18 30.48 26.22
CA ASP A 309 30.51 29.92 26.01
C ASP A 309 30.47 28.40 25.77
N ASN A 310 29.48 27.70 26.34
CA ASN A 310 29.26 26.28 26.16
C ASN A 310 27.76 25.94 26.01
N ASN A 311 27.17 26.30 24.86
CA ASN A 311 25.73 26.17 24.59
C ASN A 311 25.26 24.70 24.44
N LYS A 312 25.14 23.99 25.56
CA LYS A 312 24.58 22.63 25.62
C LYS A 312 23.18 22.56 25.00
N LEU A 313 22.34 23.56 25.21
CA LEU A 313 21.01 23.64 24.60
C LEU A 313 21.07 23.72 23.07
N GLY A 314 22.03 24.47 22.53
CA GLY A 314 22.30 24.53 21.10
C GLY A 314 22.75 23.18 20.53
N ASN A 315 23.69 22.51 21.19
CA ASN A 315 24.15 21.18 20.78
C ASN A 315 23.04 20.13 20.84
N PHE A 316 22.19 20.20 21.86
CA PHE A 316 20.99 19.36 21.98
C PHE A 316 20.01 19.64 20.84
N SER A 317 19.73 20.90 20.53
CA SER A 317 18.89 21.32 19.39
C SER A 317 19.39 20.75 18.06
N THR A 318 20.69 20.82 17.80
CA THR A 318 21.31 20.21 16.60
C THR A 318 21.11 18.70 16.58
N SER A 319 21.32 18.02 17.71
CA SER A 319 21.15 16.56 17.82
C SER A 319 19.71 16.12 17.54
N VAL A 320 18.72 16.89 17.99
CA VAL A 320 17.30 16.66 17.69
C VAL A 320 17.03 16.88 16.21
N SER A 321 17.54 17.96 15.61
CA SER A 321 17.38 18.26 14.18
C SER A 321 18.01 17.19 13.28
N ASP A 322 19.19 16.69 13.63
CA ASP A 322 19.89 15.66 12.87
C ASP A 322 19.13 14.31 12.87
N ARG A 323 18.24 14.08 13.85
CA ARG A 323 17.34 12.91 13.85
C ARG A 323 16.11 13.10 12.97
N SER A 324 15.57 14.32 12.87
CA SER A 324 14.38 14.58 12.07
C SER A 324 14.68 14.72 10.57
N ARG A 325 15.90 15.12 10.17
CA ARG A 325 16.24 15.34 8.75
C ARG A 325 16.12 14.06 7.90
N PRO A 326 16.75 12.93 8.23
CA PRO A 326 16.61 11.70 7.42
C PRO A 326 15.17 11.20 7.35
N LEU A 327 14.40 11.40 8.43
CA LEU A 327 12.99 11.04 8.46
C LEU A 327 12.16 11.90 7.49
N ASN A 328 12.47 13.19 7.39
CA ASN A 328 11.83 14.10 6.42
C ASN A 328 12.13 13.70 4.97
N ASP A 329 13.38 13.31 4.69
CA ASP A 329 13.78 12.82 3.37
C ASP A 329 13.00 11.54 2.99
N GLN A 330 12.86 10.60 3.93
CA GLN A 330 12.06 9.38 3.74
C GLN A 330 10.57 9.66 3.50
N VAL A 331 9.99 10.66 4.19
CA VAL A 331 8.60 11.08 3.95
C VAL A 331 8.44 11.64 2.54
N SER A 332 9.39 12.44 2.07
CA SER A 332 9.38 12.97 0.69
C SER A 332 9.46 11.83 -0.35
N GLU A 333 10.37 10.88 -0.17
CA GLU A 333 10.53 9.71 -1.04
C GLU A 333 9.23 8.89 -1.09
N LYS A 334 8.68 8.53 0.07
CA LYS A 334 7.47 7.69 0.14
C LYS A 334 6.22 8.42 -0.33
N THR A 335 6.15 9.75 -0.23
CA THR A 335 5.07 10.55 -0.83
C THR A 335 5.12 10.46 -2.35
N THR A 336 6.32 10.57 -2.92
CA THR A 336 6.54 10.39 -4.37
C THR A 336 6.10 8.99 -4.81
N ARG A 337 6.48 7.95 -4.07
CA ARG A 337 6.06 6.57 -4.33
C ARG A 337 4.56 6.37 -4.20
N LEU A 338 3.90 6.96 -3.20
CA LEU A 338 2.45 6.87 -3.03
C LEU A 338 1.70 7.53 -4.19
N ASN A 339 2.19 8.66 -4.68
CA ASN A 339 1.60 9.34 -5.84
C ASN A 339 1.74 8.48 -7.11
N ASP A 340 2.90 7.84 -7.31
CA ASP A 340 3.10 6.91 -8.43
C ASP A 340 2.16 5.69 -8.34
N VAL A 341 2.10 5.01 -7.19
CA VAL A 341 1.18 3.87 -6.99
C VAL A 341 -0.28 4.29 -7.19
N SER A 342 -0.68 5.47 -6.72
CA SER A 342 -2.04 5.99 -6.92
C SER A 342 -2.33 6.30 -8.39
N SER A 343 -1.34 6.81 -9.14
CA SER A 343 -1.45 7.03 -10.59
C SER A 343 -1.64 5.70 -11.34
N ARG A 344 -0.85 4.67 -11.02
CA ARG A 344 -0.98 3.33 -11.60
C ARG A 344 -2.33 2.68 -11.28
N TYR A 345 -2.81 2.83 -10.04
CA TYR A 345 -4.13 2.34 -9.63
C TYR A 345 -5.25 3.01 -10.44
N ASN A 346 -5.20 4.32 -10.64
CA ASN A 346 -6.19 5.03 -11.46
C ASN A 346 -6.12 4.62 -12.94
N ALA A 347 -4.91 4.43 -13.49
CA ALA A 347 -4.74 3.92 -14.85
C ALA A 347 -5.32 2.51 -15.01
N ALA A 348 -5.18 1.65 -13.99
CA ALA A 348 -5.78 0.32 -13.96
C ALA A 348 -7.32 0.39 -13.95
N ILE A 349 -7.92 1.29 -13.17
CA ILE A 349 -9.38 1.54 -13.17
C ILE A 349 -9.84 2.01 -14.56
N GLU A 350 -9.10 2.91 -15.19
CA GLU A 350 -9.48 3.41 -16.52
C GLU A 350 -9.41 2.30 -17.58
N ALA A 351 -8.36 1.48 -17.54
CA ALA A 351 -8.23 0.31 -18.42
C ALA A 351 -9.38 -0.68 -18.22
N LEU A 352 -9.77 -0.96 -16.96
CA LEU A 352 -10.90 -1.82 -16.64
C LEU A 352 -12.22 -1.23 -17.15
N ASN A 353 -12.46 0.06 -16.96
CA ASN A 353 -13.67 0.72 -17.45
C ASN A 353 -13.77 0.66 -18.99
N ARG A 354 -12.66 0.89 -19.70
CA ARG A 354 -12.61 0.75 -21.17
C ARG A 354 -12.87 -0.69 -21.60
N PHE A 355 -12.37 -1.66 -20.85
CA PHE A 355 -12.60 -3.09 -21.09
C PHE A 355 -14.09 -3.45 -20.91
N ILE A 356 -14.71 -3.04 -19.79
CA ILE A 356 -16.15 -3.27 -19.52
C ILE A 356 -17.01 -2.62 -20.60
N GLN A 357 -16.73 -1.38 -20.99
CA GLN A 357 -17.48 -0.70 -22.06
C GLN A 357 -17.39 -1.44 -23.40
N LYS A 358 -16.22 -1.97 -23.73
CA LYS A 358 -16.05 -2.76 -24.96
C LYS A 358 -16.78 -4.09 -24.88
N TYR A 359 -16.78 -4.74 -23.72
CA TYR A 359 -17.56 -5.96 -23.47
C TYR A 359 -19.06 -5.72 -23.58
N ASP A 360 -19.59 -4.68 -22.94
CA ASP A 360 -21.01 -4.32 -23.00
C ASP A 360 -21.46 -4.00 -24.44
N SER A 361 -20.58 -3.34 -25.22
CA SER A 361 -20.83 -3.11 -26.66
C SER A 361 -20.93 -4.43 -27.43
N ILE A 362 -19.99 -5.35 -27.22
CA ILE A 362 -19.97 -6.66 -27.89
C ILE A 362 -21.20 -7.49 -27.51
N MET A 363 -21.58 -7.51 -26.23
CA MET A 363 -22.74 -8.27 -25.75
C MET A 363 -24.06 -7.71 -26.27
N ARG A 364 -24.20 -6.38 -26.35
CA ARG A 364 -25.38 -5.74 -26.98
C ARG A 364 -25.49 -6.07 -28.45
N ASP A 365 -24.37 -6.07 -29.18
CA ASP A 365 -24.37 -6.36 -30.62
C ASP A 365 -24.65 -7.85 -30.91
N ILE A 366 -24.17 -8.77 -30.06
CA ILE A 366 -24.49 -10.20 -30.16
C ILE A 366 -25.96 -10.46 -29.84
N LEU A 367 -26.49 -9.85 -28.76
CA LEU A 367 -27.91 -10.02 -28.38
C LEU A 367 -28.88 -9.31 -29.30
N GLY A 368 -28.45 -8.27 -30.02
CA GLY A 368 -29.23 -7.60 -31.05
C GLY A 368 -29.17 -8.25 -32.43
N ALA A 369 -28.25 -9.20 -32.63
CA ALA A 369 -28.08 -9.97 -33.86
C ALA A 369 -28.81 -11.35 -33.84
N ILE A 370 -29.44 -11.69 -32.71
CA ILE A 370 -30.36 -12.83 -32.54
C ILE A 370 -31.79 -12.28 -32.53
#